data_AF-A0A1G7MHN5-F1
#
_entry.id   AF-A0A1G7MHN5-F1
#
_cell.length_a   1.000
_cell.length_b   1.000
_cell.length_c   1.000
_cell.angle_alpha   90.00
_cell.angle_beta   90.00
_cell.angle_gamma   90.00
#
_symmetry.space_group_name_H-M   'P 1'
#
loop_
_entity.id
_entity.type
_entity.pdbx_description
1 polymer ?
#
loop_
_entity_poly.entity_id
_entity_poly.type
_entity_poly.pdbx_seq_one_letter_code
_entity_poly.pdbx_strand_id
1 'polypeptide(L)'
;MRDAITPMNNLELQAARKLLMMDVSEAAESIGSVTPRTWQYWEAGRSTVPTDVALEIEALLEMRMARMSDIDAKLADLPQGGRLELPYHISFESYIAANPGANKKLWRIDQSIAAMYYTEGHADLI
;
A
#
# COMPACT_ATOMS: atom_id res chain seq x y z
N MET A 1 -26.33 -4.85 -2.18
CA MET A 1 -25.95 -5.55 -3.42
C MET A 1 -24.93 -4.64 -4.10
N ARG A 2 -23.63 -4.95 -4.05
CA ARG A 2 -22.68 -4.27 -4.94
C ARG A 2 -22.89 -4.90 -6.31
N ASP A 3 -23.40 -4.11 -7.23
CA ASP A 3 -23.53 -4.47 -8.64
C ASP A 3 -22.18 -4.93 -9.20
N ALA A 4 -22.20 -5.77 -10.24
CA ALA A 4 -21.06 -6.41 -10.89
C ALA A 4 -19.72 -5.70 -10.64
N ILE A 5 -18.75 -6.42 -10.04
CA ILE A 5 -17.40 -5.91 -9.74
C ILE A 5 -16.87 -5.24 -11.01
N THR A 6 -16.85 -3.91 -11.01
CA THR A 6 -16.25 -3.15 -12.11
C THR A 6 -14.78 -3.57 -12.15
N PRO A 7 -14.30 -4.16 -13.25
CA PRO A 7 -12.93 -4.61 -13.31
C PRO A 7 -11.98 -3.42 -13.17
N MET A 8 -10.97 -3.56 -12.33
CA MET A 8 -9.94 -2.55 -12.11
C MET A 8 -9.34 -2.11 -13.45
N ASN A 9 -9.42 -0.81 -13.73
CA ASN A 9 -8.85 -0.25 -14.94
C ASN A 9 -7.36 0.10 -14.77
N ASN A 10 -6.72 0.48 -15.86
CA ASN A 10 -5.30 0.77 -15.90
C ASN A 10 -4.89 1.98 -15.03
N LEU A 11 -5.77 2.98 -14.90
CA LEU A 11 -5.54 4.18 -14.07
C LEU A 11 -5.63 3.84 -12.59
N GLU A 12 -6.63 3.03 -12.21
CA GLU A 12 -6.81 2.52 -10.85
C GLU A 12 -5.62 1.66 -10.42
N LEU A 13 -5.16 0.74 -11.28
CA LEU A 13 -3.96 -0.05 -11.03
C LEU A 13 -2.73 0.84 -10.76
N GLN A 14 -2.52 1.84 -11.62
CA GLN A 14 -1.38 2.75 -11.47
C GLN A 14 -1.50 3.61 -10.19
N ALA A 15 -2.70 4.11 -9.89
CA ALA A 15 -2.96 4.88 -8.68
C ALA A 15 -2.72 4.05 -7.43
N ALA A 16 -3.23 2.82 -7.39
CA ALA A 16 -3.04 1.90 -6.28
C ALA A 16 -1.58 1.55 -6.06
N ARG A 17 -0.82 1.24 -7.12
CA ARG A 17 0.62 0.97 -7.00
C ARG A 17 1.39 2.15 -6.39
N LYS A 18 1.09 3.36 -6.88
CA LYS A 18 1.71 4.59 -6.36
C LYS A 18 1.32 4.86 -4.91
N LEU A 19 0.05 4.66 -4.56
CA LEU A 19 -0.46 4.80 -3.20
C LEU A 19 0.24 3.82 -2.25
N LEU A 20 0.43 2.58 -2.67
CA LEU A 20 1.16 1.54 -1.93
C LEU A 20 2.69 1.77 -1.96
N MET A 21 3.18 2.89 -2.51
CA MET A 21 4.60 3.23 -2.62
C MET A 21 5.48 2.17 -3.31
N MET A 22 4.90 1.38 -4.21
CA MET A 22 5.65 0.36 -4.96
C MET A 22 6.17 0.93 -6.28
N ASP A 23 7.41 0.62 -6.62
CA ASP A 23 7.87 0.82 -7.99
C ASP A 23 7.28 -0.24 -8.94
N VAL A 24 7.44 -0.04 -10.25
CA VAL A 24 6.92 -0.96 -11.27
C VAL A 24 7.53 -2.36 -11.14
N SER A 25 8.82 -2.45 -10.82
CA SER A 25 9.53 -3.72 -10.71
C SER A 25 9.08 -4.50 -9.48
N GLU A 26 8.92 -3.82 -8.34
CA GLU A 26 8.41 -4.41 -7.10
C GLU A 26 6.99 -4.94 -7.26
N ALA A 27 6.11 -4.18 -7.91
CA ALA A 27 4.74 -4.62 -8.15
C ALA A 27 4.68 -5.80 -9.14
N ALA A 28 5.47 -5.73 -10.22
CA ALA A 28 5.58 -6.81 -11.19
C ALA A 28 6.10 -8.12 -10.54
N GLU A 29 7.10 -8.03 -9.67
CA GLU A 29 7.67 -9.17 -8.94
C GLU A 29 6.69 -9.73 -7.89
N SER A 30 6.19 -8.87 -6.99
CA SER A 30 5.52 -9.31 -5.75
C SER A 30 4.00 -9.51 -5.85
N ILE A 31 3.37 -8.94 -6.88
CA ILE A 31 1.93 -9.02 -7.13
C ILE A 31 1.69 -9.80 -8.42
N GLY A 32 2.29 -9.35 -9.53
CA GLY A 32 2.00 -9.92 -10.84
C GLY A 32 2.75 -11.22 -11.15
N SER A 33 3.87 -11.51 -10.49
CA SER A 33 4.81 -12.57 -10.90
C SER A 33 5.18 -12.49 -12.39
N VAL A 34 5.36 -11.27 -12.89
CA VAL A 34 5.64 -10.96 -14.30
C VAL A 34 6.83 -10.02 -14.44
N THR A 35 7.22 -9.73 -15.67
CA THR A 35 8.24 -8.72 -15.96
C THR A 35 7.69 -7.29 -15.73
N PRO A 36 8.56 -6.31 -15.41
CA PRO A 36 8.17 -4.89 -15.33
C PRO A 36 7.46 -4.39 -16.61
N ARG A 37 7.86 -4.90 -17.77
CA ARG A 37 7.26 -4.56 -19.07
C ARG A 37 5.79 -5.00 -19.16
N THR A 38 5.48 -6.20 -18.66
CA THR A 38 4.10 -6.72 -18.64
C THR A 38 3.22 -5.84 -17.75
N TRP A 39 3.71 -5.46 -16.57
CA TRP A 39 3.01 -4.54 -15.67
C TRP A 39 2.74 -3.18 -16.34
N GLN A 40 3.74 -2.61 -17.01
CA GLN A 40 3.59 -1.34 -17.73
C GLN A 40 2.57 -1.41 -18.86
N TYR A 41 2.37 -2.57 -19.50
CA TYR A 41 1.33 -2.73 -20.50
C TYR A 41 -0.07 -2.66 -19.89
N TRP A 42 -0.25 -3.19 -18.67
CA TRP A 42 -1.50 -3.03 -17.93
C TRP A 42 -1.74 -1.57 -17.58
N GLU A 43 -0.77 -0.87 -16.98
CA GLU A 43 -0.93 0.56 -16.61
C GLU A 43 -1.12 1.49 -17.81
N ALA A 44 -0.53 1.15 -18.96
CA ALA A 44 -0.70 1.91 -20.20
C ALA A 44 -2.03 1.62 -20.92
N GLY A 45 -2.86 0.70 -20.40
CA GLY A 45 -4.11 0.27 -21.05
C GLY A 45 -3.90 -0.52 -22.34
N ARG A 46 -2.67 -1.01 -22.59
CA ARG A 46 -2.35 -1.86 -23.76
C ARG A 46 -2.82 -3.29 -23.58
N SER A 47 -3.05 -3.70 -22.33
CA SER A 47 -3.60 -5.00 -21.97
C SER A 47 -4.49 -4.82 -20.74
N THR A 48 -5.52 -5.64 -20.62
CA THR A 48 -6.41 -5.63 -19.46
C THR A 48 -5.65 -6.04 -18.21
N VAL A 49 -5.99 -5.45 -17.07
CA VAL A 49 -5.50 -5.89 -15.76
C VAL A 49 -6.06 -7.30 -15.50
N PRO A 50 -5.21 -8.30 -15.20
CA PRO A 50 -5.68 -9.63 -14.82
C PRO A 50 -6.52 -9.59 -13.55
N THR A 51 -7.56 -10.42 -13.47
CA THR A 51 -8.49 -10.44 -12.33
C THR A 51 -7.79 -10.77 -11.01
N ASP A 52 -6.86 -11.72 -11.02
CA ASP A 52 -6.05 -12.09 -9.85
C ASP A 52 -5.17 -10.93 -9.36
N VAL A 53 -4.56 -10.17 -10.28
CA VAL A 53 -3.80 -8.95 -9.96
C VAL A 53 -4.70 -7.89 -9.35
N ALA A 54 -5.89 -7.67 -9.92
CA ALA A 54 -6.86 -6.71 -9.39
C ALA A 54 -7.30 -7.08 -7.96
N LEU A 55 -7.65 -8.35 -7.73
CA LEU A 55 -8.05 -8.86 -6.41
C LEU A 55 -6.93 -8.74 -5.37
N GLU A 56 -5.69 -9.01 -5.75
CA GLU A 56 -4.54 -8.85 -4.84
C GLU A 56 -4.32 -7.37 -4.49
N ILE A 57 -4.43 -6.45 -5.46
CA ILE A 57 -4.36 -5.00 -5.19
C ILE A 57 -5.48 -4.56 -4.26
N GLU A 58 -6.72 -5.01 -4.50
CA GLU A 58 -7.87 -4.71 -3.63
C GLU A 58 -7.62 -5.20 -2.20
N ALA A 59 -7.14 -6.43 -2.03
CA ALA A 59 -6.80 -6.98 -0.72
C ALA A 59 -5.71 -6.16 0.01
N LEU A 60 -4.70 -5.67 -0.71
CA LEU A 60 -3.67 -4.79 -0.14
C LEU A 60 -4.23 -3.42 0.27
N LEU A 61 -5.15 -2.85 -0.51
CA LEU A 61 -5.84 -1.61 -0.17
C LEU A 61 -6.75 -1.79 1.05
N GLU A 62 -7.47 -2.91 1.14
CA GLU A 62 -8.27 -3.26 2.31
C GLU A 62 -7.41 -3.41 3.56
N MET A 63 -6.26 -4.10 3.46
CA MET A 63 -5.30 -4.20 4.56
C MET A 63 -4.77 -2.84 4.98
N ARG A 64 -4.48 -1.95 4.03
CA ARG A 64 -4.07 -0.57 4.31
C ARG A 64 -5.15 0.17 5.09
N MET A 65 -6.41 0.10 4.65
CA MET A 65 -7.54 0.76 5.33
C MET A 65 -7.75 0.22 6.74
N ALA A 66 -7.65 -1.10 6.94
CA ALA A 66 -7.77 -1.70 8.27
C ALA A 66 -6.67 -1.19 9.22
N ARG A 67 -5.41 -1.14 8.76
CA ARG A 67 -4.30 -0.60 9.56
C ARG A 67 -4.46 0.89 9.87
N MET A 68 -4.96 1.68 8.93
CA MET A 68 -5.30 3.09 9.19
C MET A 68 -6.36 3.21 10.28
N SER A 69 -7.42 2.40 10.23
CA SER A 69 -8.46 2.40 11.26
C SER A 69 -7.90 2.13 12.66
N ASP A 70 -6.91 1.24 12.79
CA ASP A 70 -6.25 0.98 14.08
C ASP A 70 -5.42 2.18 14.56
N ILE A 71 -4.81 2.93 13.63
CA ILE A 71 -4.05 4.15 13.94
C ILE A 71 -5.00 5.29 14.31
N ASP A 72 -6.10 5.46 13.59
CA ASP A 72 -7.13 6.45 13.89
C ASP A 72 -7.74 6.25 15.27
N ALA A 73 -7.97 5.00 15.68
CA ALA A 73 -8.43 4.67 17.01
C ALA A 73 -7.42 5.13 18.09
N LYS A 74 -6.12 4.90 17.86
CA LYS A 74 -5.06 5.38 18.77
C LYS A 74 -4.94 6.89 18.79
N LEU A 75 -5.12 7.56 17.65
CA LEU A 75 -5.12 9.03 17.57
C LEU A 75 -6.30 9.63 18.35
N ALA A 76 -7.46 8.99 18.33
CA ALA A 76 -8.65 9.44 19.06
C ALA A 76 -8.47 9.43 20.59
N ASP A 77 -7.58 8.57 21.11
CA ASP A 77 -7.25 8.50 22.53
C ASP A 77 -6.26 9.59 22.99
N LEU A 78 -5.66 10.34 22.05
CA LEU A 78 -4.72 11.41 22.37
C LEU A 78 -5.45 12.72 22.72
N PRO A 79 -4.83 13.60 23.52
CA PRO A 79 -5.29 14.97 23.66
C PRO A 79 -5.38 15.68 22.30
N GLN A 80 -6.23 16.70 22.20
CA GLN A 80 -6.37 17.48 20.96
C GLN A 80 -5.01 17.99 20.47
N GLY A 81 -4.67 17.67 19.22
CA GLY A 81 -3.38 18.02 18.61
C GLY A 81 -2.23 17.06 18.96
N GLY A 82 -2.50 15.96 19.66
CA GLY A 82 -1.54 14.88 19.88
C GLY A 82 -1.10 14.22 18.58
N ARG A 83 0.11 13.66 18.59
CA ARG A 83 0.75 13.00 17.45
C ARG A 83 1.25 11.63 17.90
N LEU A 84 1.18 10.65 17.01
CA LEU A 84 1.78 9.33 17.23
C LEU A 84 3.22 9.29 16.74
N GLU A 85 4.03 8.41 17.32
CA GLU A 85 5.31 8.02 16.73
C GLU A 85 5.09 6.80 15.83
N LEU A 86 5.39 6.92 14.54
CA LEU A 86 5.23 5.85 13.56
C LEU A 86 6.60 5.46 12.96
N PRO A 87 6.98 4.16 12.99
CA PRO A 87 8.23 3.71 12.38
C PRO A 87 8.29 3.94 10.86
N TYR A 88 9.37 4.55 10.39
CA TYR A 88 9.66 4.73 8.96
C TYR A 88 10.98 4.04 8.57
N HIS A 89 10.85 2.89 7.91
CA HIS A 89 11.96 2.02 7.57
C HIS A 89 12.47 2.31 6.15
N ILE A 90 13.66 2.91 6.07
CA ILE A 90 14.32 3.28 4.81
C ILE A 90 14.69 2.07 3.93
N SER A 91 14.79 0.87 4.52
CA SER A 91 15.11 -0.36 3.82
C SER A 91 14.25 -1.53 4.31
N PHE A 92 13.99 -2.49 3.42
CA PHE A 92 13.26 -3.71 3.78
C PHE A 92 13.99 -4.51 4.87
N GLU A 93 15.32 -4.48 4.87
CA GLU A 93 16.14 -5.13 5.90
C GLU A 93 15.87 -4.55 7.30
N SER A 94 15.82 -3.22 7.41
CA SER A 94 15.48 -2.56 8.69
C SER A 94 14.05 -2.86 9.14
N TYR A 95 13.12 -2.98 8.19
CA TYR A 95 11.74 -3.33 8.47
C TYR A 95 11.61 -4.76 8.99
N ILE A 96 12.28 -5.73 8.38
CA ILE A 96 12.25 -7.14 8.79
C ILE A 96 12.94 -7.36 10.13
N ALA A 97 14.00 -6.61 10.42
CA ALA A 97 14.65 -6.66 11.74
C ALA A 97 13.67 -6.31 12.88
N ALA A 98 12.78 -5.34 12.65
CA ALA A 98 11.73 -4.95 13.60
C ALA A 98 10.46 -5.82 13.50
N ASN A 99 10.21 -6.44 12.33
CA ASN A 99 9.00 -7.22 12.04
C ASN A 99 9.37 -8.61 11.48
N PRO A 100 9.92 -9.54 12.29
CA PRO A 100 10.31 -10.86 11.82
C PRO A 100 9.15 -11.62 11.18
N GLY A 101 9.37 -12.16 9.98
CA GLY A 101 8.36 -12.90 9.23
C GLY A 101 7.44 -12.07 8.34
N ALA A 102 7.59 -10.73 8.33
CA ALA A 102 6.87 -9.88 7.40
C ALA A 102 7.39 -9.99 5.95
N ASN A 103 6.73 -9.30 5.01
CA ASN A 103 7.10 -9.32 3.59
C ASN A 103 7.15 -7.90 3.01
N LYS A 104 7.69 -7.77 1.79
CA LYS A 104 7.84 -6.47 1.11
C LYS A 104 6.51 -5.73 0.92
N LYS A 105 5.41 -6.45 0.70
CA LYS A 105 4.08 -5.85 0.52
C LYS A 105 3.61 -5.17 1.80
N LEU A 106 3.80 -5.83 2.95
CA LEU A 106 3.48 -5.26 4.26
C LEU A 106 4.34 -4.04 4.58
N TRP A 107 5.64 -4.12 4.31
CA TRP A 107 6.55 -2.98 4.47
C TRP A 107 6.05 -1.76 3.68
N ARG A 108 5.70 -1.97 2.41
CA ARG A 108 5.21 -0.91 1.53
C ARG A 108 3.88 -0.30 1.99
N ILE A 109 2.96 -1.13 2.49
CA ILE A 109 1.72 -0.65 3.14
C ILE A 109 2.07 0.25 4.33
N ASP A 110 2.93 -0.19 5.23
CA ASP A 110 3.27 0.55 6.45
C ASP A 110 3.98 1.87 6.15
N GLN A 111 4.92 1.88 5.19
CA GLN A 111 5.56 3.12 4.75
C GLN A 111 4.56 4.10 4.11
N SER A 112 3.59 3.59 3.34
CA SER A 112 2.54 4.43 2.74
C SER A 112 1.60 5.05 3.77
N ILE A 113 1.38 4.35 4.88
CA ILE A 113 0.55 4.82 5.99
C ILE A 113 1.32 5.86 6.79
N ALA A 114 2.54 5.53 7.22
CA ALA A 114 3.40 6.43 7.99
C ALA A 114 3.63 7.76 7.25
N ALA A 115 3.95 7.72 5.95
CA ALA A 115 4.16 8.92 5.15
C ALA A 115 2.93 9.83 5.13
N MET A 116 1.73 9.26 4.95
CA MET A 116 0.47 10.00 4.92
C MET A 116 0.17 10.65 6.27
N TYR A 117 0.18 9.90 7.38
CA TYR A 117 -0.09 10.46 8.71
C TYR A 117 0.93 11.52 9.12
N TYR A 118 2.19 11.40 8.69
CA TYR A 118 3.18 12.46 8.87
C TYR A 118 2.79 13.73 8.11
N THR A 119 2.43 13.61 6.82
CA THR A 119 2.03 14.76 6.00
C THR A 119 0.73 15.43 6.45
N GLU A 120 -0.17 14.69 7.07
CA GLU A 120 -1.43 15.21 7.64
C GLU A 120 -1.23 15.83 9.03
N GLY A 121 -0.02 15.73 9.60
CA GLY A 121 0.30 16.32 10.90
C GLY A 121 -0.17 15.49 12.10
N HIS A 122 -0.43 14.21 11.90
CA HIS A 122 -0.88 13.27 12.92
C HIS A 122 0.23 12.37 13.47
N ALA A 123 1.40 12.32 12.82
CA ALA A 123 2.51 11.51 13.26
C ALA A 123 3.86 12.19 13.14
N ASP A 124 4.79 11.81 14.02
CA ASP A 124 6.23 11.99 13.87
C ASP A 124 6.85 10.65 13.45
N LEU A 125 7.80 10.68 12.51
CA LEU A 125 8.44 9.48 11.99
C LEU A 125 9.69 9.15 12.80
N ILE A 126 9.81 7.89 13.20
CA ILE A 126 10.95 7.35 13.96
C ILE A 126 11.68 6.21 13.24
#